data_AF-A0A917VQ91-F1
#
_entry.id   AF-A0A917VQ91-F1
#
_cell.length_a   1.000
_cell.length_b   1.000
_cell.length_c   1.000
_cell.angle_alpha   90.00
_cell.angle_beta   90.00
_cell.angle_gamma   90.00
#
_symmetry.space_group_name_H-M   'P 1'
#
loop_
_entity.id
_entity.type
_entity.pdbx_description
1 polymer ?
#
loop_
_entity_poly.entity_id
_entity_poly.type
_entity_poly.pdbx_seq_one_letter_code
_entity_poly.pdbx_strand_id
1 'polypeptide(L)'
;MYARRRRARPAHRAGERTAALIIPYIAALQPANWSLPVLRADITPAAEAGAEATAIVAAQTGGSRSRAPKWAVRLIRRLLPALTPFDPDRYLNVHFTKVADQTELMLDGWIAEGESLGLPVARLRRLRTDFAAGVAP
;
A
#
# COMPACT_ATOMS: atom_id res chain seq x y z
N MET A 1 26.66 -1.70 -27.35
CA MET A 1 26.34 -0.72 -26.27
C MET A 1 25.57 -1.45 -25.16
N TYR A 2 26.20 -1.75 -24.03
CA TYR A 2 25.49 -2.33 -22.88
C TYR A 2 24.91 -1.21 -22.01
N ALA A 3 23.58 -1.10 -21.96
CA ALA A 3 22.88 -0.19 -21.07
C ALA A 3 23.19 -0.58 -19.61
N ARG A 4 23.82 0.33 -18.85
CA ARG A 4 23.98 0.20 -17.40
C ARG A 4 22.60 0.20 -16.76
N ARG A 5 22.09 -0.98 -16.39
CA ARG A 5 20.97 -1.08 -15.43
C ARG A 5 21.43 -0.40 -14.14
N ARG A 6 20.88 0.79 -13.83
CA ARG A 6 21.10 1.47 -12.56
C ARG A 6 20.63 0.51 -11.45
N ARG A 7 21.58 -0.11 -10.74
CA ARG A 7 21.27 -0.91 -9.55
C ARG A 7 20.71 0.05 -8.50
N ALA A 8 19.40 0.00 -8.28
CA ALA A 8 18.77 0.72 -7.17
C ALA A 8 19.48 0.34 -5.85
N ARG A 9 19.81 1.35 -5.03
CA ARG A 9 20.53 1.18 -3.77
C ARG A 9 19.74 0.27 -2.81
N PRO A 10 20.39 -0.59 -2.00
CA PRO A 10 19.71 -1.56 -1.12
C PRO A 10 18.64 -0.95 -0.20
N ALA A 11 18.87 0.27 0.31
CA ALA A 11 17.91 0.98 1.17
C ALA A 11 16.60 1.35 0.45
N HIS A 12 16.67 1.70 -0.85
CA HIS A 12 15.48 2.00 -1.67
C HIS A 12 14.59 0.76 -1.79
N ARG A 13 15.20 -0.40 -2.01
CA ARG A 13 14.50 -1.69 -2.15
C ARG A 13 13.82 -2.15 -0.87
N ALA A 14 14.40 -1.84 0.30
CA ALA A 14 13.80 -2.15 1.59
C ALA A 14 12.59 -1.24 1.89
N GLY A 15 12.67 0.05 1.53
CA GLY A 15 11.56 0.99 1.63
C GLY A 15 10.38 0.58 0.74
N GLU A 16 10.67 0.19 -0.50
CA GLU A 16 9.67 -0.23 -1.48
C GLU A 16 8.92 -1.51 -1.09
N ARG A 17 9.61 -2.50 -0.51
CA ARG A 17 8.96 -3.69 0.07
C ARG A 17 8.04 -3.36 1.23
N THR A 18 8.45 -2.41 2.06
CA THR A 18 7.64 -1.94 3.19
C THR A 18 6.41 -1.18 2.69
N ALA A 19 6.57 -0.37 1.64
CA ALA A 19 5.46 0.34 1.02
C ALA A 19 4.47 -0.62 0.36
N ALA A 20 4.92 -1.65 -0.38
CA ALA A 20 4.07 -2.69 -0.97
C ALA A 20 3.22 -3.45 0.05
N LEU A 21 3.64 -3.45 1.31
CA LEU A 21 2.88 -4.02 2.42
C LEU A 21 1.86 -3.06 3.03
N ILE A 22 2.15 -1.77 3.10
CA ILE A 22 1.38 -0.79 3.88
C ILE A 22 0.40 -0.01 2.99
N ILE A 23 0.84 0.39 1.80
CA ILE A 23 0.08 1.25 0.89
C ILE A 23 -1.28 0.64 0.52
N PRO A 24 -1.43 -0.69 0.29
CA PRO A 24 -2.75 -1.27 0.05
C PRO A 24 -3.76 -1.11 1.20
N TYR A 25 -3.29 -1.07 2.45
CA TYR A 25 -4.16 -0.78 3.60
C TYR A 25 -4.52 0.71 3.67
N ILE A 26 -3.58 1.60 3.33
CA ILE A 26 -3.86 3.04 3.24
C ILE A 26 -4.88 3.31 2.14
N ALA A 27 -4.72 2.69 0.99
CA ALA A 27 -5.67 2.81 -0.13
C ALA A 27 -7.07 2.32 0.24
N ALA A 28 -7.19 1.22 1.00
CA ALA A 28 -8.49 0.72 1.45
C ALA A 28 -9.19 1.63 2.48
N LEU A 29 -8.46 2.52 3.16
CA LEU A 29 -9.06 3.48 4.11
C LEU A 29 -9.84 4.58 3.39
N GLN A 30 -9.41 4.99 2.21
CA GLN A 30 -10.05 6.09 1.49
C GLN A 30 -11.53 5.85 1.16
N PRO A 31 -11.93 4.74 0.48
CA PRO A 31 -13.36 4.46 0.24
C PRO A 31 -14.13 4.17 1.53
N ALA A 32 -13.44 3.86 2.63
CA ALA A 32 -14.02 3.71 3.96
C ALA A 32 -14.12 5.04 4.73
N ASN A 33 -13.98 6.20 4.07
CA ASN A 33 -13.94 7.53 4.69
C ASN A 33 -12.91 7.64 5.81
N TRP A 34 -11.77 6.98 5.64
CA TRP A 34 -10.67 6.90 6.60
C TRP A 34 -11.00 6.18 7.92
N SER A 35 -12.08 5.39 7.94
CA SER A 35 -12.56 4.71 9.15
C SER A 35 -11.82 3.40 9.43
N LEU A 36 -11.04 3.38 10.51
CA LEU A 36 -10.34 2.17 10.96
C LEU A 36 -11.28 1.02 11.36
N PRO A 37 -12.42 1.25 12.05
CA PRO A 37 -13.39 0.19 12.32
C PRO A 37 -13.91 -0.49 11.05
N VAL A 38 -14.20 0.28 10.00
CA VAL A 38 -14.69 -0.25 8.71
C VAL A 38 -13.62 -1.11 8.05
N LEU A 39 -12.37 -0.63 7.98
CA LEU A 39 -11.26 -1.45 7.45
C LEU A 39 -11.07 -2.74 8.27
N ARG A 40 -11.19 -2.69 9.60
CA ARG A 40 -11.02 -3.88 10.45
C ARG A 40 -12.13 -4.91 10.28
N ALA A 41 -13.32 -4.49 9.88
CA ALA A 41 -14.43 -5.40 9.63
C ALA A 41 -14.14 -6.33 8.44
N ASP A 42 -13.45 -5.83 7.41
CA ASP A 42 -12.92 -6.66 6.33
C ASP A 42 -11.58 -6.12 5.78
N ILE A 43 -10.49 -6.75 6.21
CA ILE A 43 -9.13 -6.44 5.73
C ILE A 43 -8.76 -7.19 4.45
N THR A 44 -9.62 -8.09 3.97
CA THR A 44 -9.30 -9.06 2.92
C THR A 44 -8.89 -8.38 1.61
N PRO A 45 -9.64 -7.38 1.10
CA PRO A 45 -9.27 -6.72 -0.16
C PRO A 45 -7.88 -6.07 -0.09
N ALA A 46 -7.56 -5.41 1.02
CA ALA A 46 -6.25 -4.77 1.23
C ALA A 46 -5.13 -5.80 1.36
N ALA A 47 -5.36 -6.90 2.07
CA ALA A 47 -4.37 -7.95 2.29
C ALA A 47 -4.04 -8.70 0.99
N GLU A 48 -5.03 -9.00 0.17
CA GLU A 48 -4.85 -9.66 -1.12
C GLU A 48 -4.11 -8.76 -2.12
N ALA A 49 -4.47 -7.48 -2.20
CA ALA A 49 -3.74 -6.50 -3.02
C ALA A 49 -2.28 -6.32 -2.55
N GLY A 50 -2.04 -6.34 -1.23
CA GLY A 50 -0.68 -6.34 -0.69
C GLY A 50 0.12 -7.60 -0.99
N ALA A 51 -0.54 -8.76 -1.08
CA ALA A 51 0.12 -9.99 -1.53
C ALA A 51 0.59 -9.88 -2.99
N GLU A 52 -0.21 -9.30 -3.87
CA GLU A 52 0.18 -9.01 -5.26
C GLU A 52 1.34 -8.00 -5.32
N ALA A 53 1.21 -6.84 -4.65
CA ALA A 53 2.25 -5.80 -4.65
C ALA A 53 3.59 -6.32 -4.13
N THR A 54 3.59 -7.08 -3.03
CA THR A 54 4.82 -7.66 -2.49
C THR A 54 5.43 -8.72 -3.39
N ALA A 55 4.62 -9.49 -4.13
CA ALA A 55 5.12 -10.44 -5.12
C ALA A 55 5.80 -9.71 -6.29
N ILE A 56 5.23 -8.60 -6.74
CA ILE A 56 5.77 -7.77 -7.83
C ILE A 56 7.11 -7.14 -7.41
N VAL A 57 7.16 -6.48 -6.24
CA VAL A 57 8.40 -5.90 -5.71
C VAL A 57 9.46 -6.98 -5.42
N ALA A 58 9.05 -8.16 -4.96
CA ALA A 58 9.96 -9.29 -4.77
C ALA A 58 10.60 -9.74 -6.09
N ALA A 59 9.80 -9.87 -7.16
CA ALA A 59 10.27 -10.26 -8.49
C ALA A 59 11.28 -9.25 -9.07
N GLN A 60 11.07 -7.96 -8.87
CA GLN A 60 12.01 -6.92 -9.35
C GLN A 60 13.32 -6.86 -8.56
N THR A 61 13.22 -7.04 -7.24
CA THR A 61 14.36 -6.87 -6.36
C THR A 61 15.16 -8.15 -6.15
N GLY A 62 14.73 -9.27 -6.76
CA GLY A 62 15.30 -10.61 -6.55
C GLY A 62 15.15 -11.11 -5.12
N GLY A 63 14.14 -10.62 -4.39
CA GLY A 63 13.90 -10.92 -2.98
C GLY A 63 12.79 -11.93 -2.75
N SER A 64 12.62 -12.39 -1.51
CA SER A 64 11.45 -13.20 -1.14
C SER A 64 10.23 -12.32 -0.86
N ARG A 65 9.03 -12.90 -1.00
CA ARG A 65 7.76 -12.26 -0.62
C ARG A 65 7.84 -11.86 0.86
N SER A 66 7.76 -10.56 1.13
CA SER A 66 7.76 -10.06 2.50
C SER A 66 6.37 -10.28 3.08
N ARG A 67 6.26 -11.02 4.20
CA ARG A 67 5.01 -11.08 4.97
C ARG A 67 4.83 -9.77 5.73
N ALA A 68 3.59 -9.33 5.92
CA ALA A 68 3.28 -8.18 6.76
C ALA A 68 3.99 -8.33 8.12
N PRO A 69 4.95 -7.45 8.44
CA PRO A 69 5.73 -7.62 9.63
C PRO A 69 4.83 -7.47 10.85
N LYS A 70 5.06 -8.30 11.88
CA LYS A 70 4.38 -8.19 13.18
C LYS A 70 4.48 -6.77 13.79
N TRP A 71 5.49 -5.99 13.39
CA TRP A 71 5.64 -4.60 13.81
C TRP A 71 4.62 -3.65 13.19
N ALA A 72 4.08 -3.91 11.99
CA ALA A 72 3.06 -3.05 11.37
C ALA A 72 1.74 -3.13 12.16
N VAL A 73 1.32 -4.34 12.55
CA VAL A 73 0.19 -4.57 13.47
C VAL A 73 0.43 -3.87 14.81
N ARG A 74 1.67 -3.93 15.32
CA ARG A 74 2.10 -3.24 16.54
C ARG A 74 2.09 -1.71 16.39
N LEU A 75 2.44 -1.19 15.22
CA LEU A 75 2.46 0.23 14.90
C LEU A 75 1.04 0.79 14.88
N ILE A 76 0.11 0.12 14.19
CA ILE A 76 -1.32 0.46 14.20
C ILE A 76 -1.85 0.49 15.65
N ARG A 77 -1.48 -0.51 16.46
CA ARG A 77 -1.90 -0.59 17.87
C ARG A 77 -1.26 0.48 18.76
N ARG A 78 -0.05 0.97 18.42
CA ARG A 78 0.66 2.04 19.14
C ARG A 78 0.26 3.45 18.71
N LEU A 79 -0.12 3.63 17.45
CA LEU A 79 -0.59 4.92 16.93
C LEU A 79 -2.01 5.23 17.43
N LEU A 80 -2.84 4.21 17.65
CA LEU A 80 -4.20 4.35 18.20
C LEU A 80 -4.27 5.21 19.49
N PRO A 81 -3.47 4.96 20.54
CA PRO A 81 -3.49 5.79 21.74
C PRO A 81 -2.72 7.11 21.60
N ALA A 82 -1.74 7.21 20.69
CA ALA A 82 -1.02 8.47 20.44
C ALA A 82 -1.86 9.49 19.66
N LEU A 83 -2.97 9.04 19.07
CA LEU A 83 -3.96 9.89 18.43
C LEU A 83 -4.94 10.51 19.42
N THR A 84 -5.03 10.10 20.69
CA THR A 84 -5.86 10.82 21.67
C THR A 84 -5.13 12.07 22.18
N PRO A 85 -5.77 13.26 22.20
CA PRO A 85 -7.23 13.52 22.22
C PRO A 85 -7.89 13.72 20.84
N PHE A 86 -7.20 13.47 19.74
CA PHE A 86 -7.69 13.67 18.38
C PHE A 86 -8.54 12.50 17.86
N ASP A 87 -9.57 12.87 17.10
CA ASP A 87 -10.36 11.94 16.30
C ASP A 87 -9.44 11.25 15.27
N PRO A 88 -9.20 9.93 15.39
CA PRO A 88 -8.26 9.21 14.54
C PRO A 88 -8.68 9.25 13.07
N ASP A 89 -9.98 9.24 12.77
CA ASP A 89 -10.48 9.27 11.39
C ASP A 89 -10.21 10.66 10.78
N ARG A 90 -10.37 11.73 11.57
CA ARG A 90 -9.98 13.10 11.17
C ARG A 90 -8.48 13.25 10.97
N TYR A 91 -7.65 12.67 11.84
CA TYR A 91 -6.20 12.67 11.66
C TYR A 91 -5.80 11.93 10.37
N LEU A 92 -6.37 10.74 10.15
CA LEU A 92 -6.09 9.95 8.97
C LEU A 92 -6.50 10.69 7.70
N ASN A 93 -7.68 11.33 7.71
CA ASN A 93 -8.12 12.18 6.61
C ASN A 93 -7.10 13.31 6.33
N VAL A 94 -6.73 14.11 7.33
CA VAL A 94 -5.80 15.25 7.12
C VAL A 94 -4.38 14.80 6.73
N HIS A 95 -3.91 13.69 7.30
CA HIS A 95 -2.54 13.19 7.11
C HIS A 95 -2.41 12.42 5.80
N PHE A 96 -3.37 11.55 5.48
CA PHE A 96 -3.27 10.63 4.34
C PHE A 96 -3.90 11.14 3.05
N THR A 97 -4.81 12.13 3.09
CA THR A 97 -5.28 12.79 1.85
C THR A 97 -4.12 13.39 1.06
N LYS A 98 -3.08 13.91 1.74
CA LYS A 98 -1.90 14.47 1.08
C LYS A 98 -1.02 13.44 0.37
N VAL A 99 -1.12 12.17 0.75
CA VAL A 99 -0.41 11.07 0.09
C VAL A 99 -1.35 10.25 -0.79
N ALA A 100 -2.56 10.75 -1.08
CA ALA A 100 -3.49 10.09 -1.98
C ALA A 100 -2.87 9.98 -3.38
N ASP A 101 -2.37 11.08 -3.93
CA ASP A 101 -1.68 11.10 -5.24
C ASP A 101 -0.46 10.17 -5.25
N GLN A 102 0.32 10.14 -4.17
CA GLN A 102 1.46 9.23 -4.05
C GLN A 102 1.00 7.76 -4.00
N THR A 103 -0.06 7.48 -3.25
CA THR A 103 -0.65 6.13 -3.15
C THR A 103 -1.17 5.67 -4.51
N GLU A 104 -1.83 6.57 -5.24
CA GLU A 104 -2.33 6.35 -6.59
C GLU A 104 -1.20 5.96 -7.54
N LEU A 105 -0.14 6.78 -7.61
CA LEU A 105 1.03 6.54 -8.44
C LEU A 105 1.73 5.21 -8.10
N MET A 106 1.78 4.85 -6.82
CA MET A 106 2.38 3.58 -6.40
C MET A 106 1.56 2.37 -6.83
N LEU A 107 0.23 2.43 -6.71
CA LEU A 107 -0.65 1.37 -7.18
C LEU A 107 -0.55 1.21 -8.70
N ASP A 108 -0.57 2.30 -9.45
CA ASP A 108 -0.44 2.28 -10.91
C ASP A 108 0.93 1.73 -11.35
N GLY A 109 2.00 2.13 -10.66
CA GLY A 109 3.34 1.60 -10.88
C GLY A 109 3.40 0.08 -10.70
N TRP A 110 2.88 -0.45 -9.58
CA TRP A 110 2.88 -1.89 -9.35
C TRP A 110 1.99 -2.64 -10.34
N ILE A 111 0.85 -2.09 -10.74
CA ILE A 111 -0.01 -2.71 -11.76
C ILE A 111 0.76 -2.84 -13.09
N ALA A 112 1.36 -1.76 -13.57
CA ALA A 112 2.13 -1.76 -14.82
C ALA A 112 3.33 -2.72 -14.75
N GLU A 113 4.03 -2.74 -13.62
CA GLU A 113 5.17 -3.64 -13.40
C GLU A 113 4.73 -5.10 -13.33
N GLY A 114 3.65 -5.41 -12.62
CA GLY A 114 3.09 -6.76 -12.53
C GLY A 114 2.68 -7.28 -13.90
N GLU A 115 2.04 -6.45 -14.72
CA GLU A 115 1.70 -6.78 -16.11
C GLU A 115 2.94 -7.06 -16.95
N SER A 116 3.97 -6.23 -16.85
CA SER A 116 5.23 -6.42 -17.59
C SER A 116 5.96 -7.72 -17.21
N LEU A 117 5.73 -8.22 -15.99
CA LEU A 117 6.31 -9.44 -15.44
C LEU A 117 5.39 -10.66 -15.59
N GLY A 118 4.17 -10.49 -16.14
CA GLY A 118 3.17 -11.56 -16.24
C GLY A 118 2.64 -12.03 -14.87
N LEU A 119 2.66 -11.17 -13.85
CA LEU A 119 2.18 -11.46 -12.51
C LEU A 119 0.70 -11.06 -12.33
N PRO A 120 -0.03 -11.70 -11.39
CA PRO A 120 -1.39 -11.30 -11.06
C PRO A 120 -1.45 -9.87 -10.52
N VAL A 121 -2.39 -9.08 -11.04
CA VAL A 121 -2.65 -7.67 -10.64
C VAL A 121 -4.14 -7.40 -10.44
N ALA A 122 -4.98 -8.43 -10.39
CA ALA A 122 -6.43 -8.27 -10.39
C ALA A 122 -6.93 -7.61 -9.09
N ARG A 123 -6.32 -7.95 -7.96
CA ARG A 123 -6.69 -7.39 -6.64
C ARG A 123 -6.18 -5.96 -6.50
N LEU A 124 -4.98 -5.68 -7.01
CA LEU A 124 -4.45 -4.32 -7.09
C LEU A 124 -5.32 -3.41 -7.97
N ARG A 125 -5.75 -3.87 -9.14
CA ARG A 125 -6.65 -3.10 -10.01
C ARG A 125 -8.00 -2.82 -9.35
N ARG A 126 -8.58 -3.81 -8.68
CA ARG A 126 -9.83 -3.63 -7.93
C ARG A 126 -9.65 -2.58 -6.84
N LEU A 127 -8.62 -2.72 -6.01
CA LEU A 127 -8.32 -1.75 -4.94
C LEU A 127 -8.07 -0.34 -5.49
N ARG A 128 -7.38 -0.22 -6.63
CA ARG A 128 -7.13 1.06 -7.31
C ARG A 128 -8.41 1.71 -7.82
N THR A 129 -9.35 0.90 -8.31
CA THR A 129 -10.67 1.37 -8.75
C THR A 129 -11.49 1.87 -7.56
N ASP A 130 -11.55 1.10 -6.48
CA ASP A 130 -12.25 1.47 -5.25
C ASP A 130 -11.64 2.74 -4.62
N PHE A 131 -10.30 2.85 -4.65
CA PHE A 131 -9.57 4.04 -4.20
C PHE A 131 -9.95 5.29 -4.99
N ALA A 132 -9.98 5.20 -6.32
CA ALA A 132 -10.38 6.31 -7.20
C ALA A 132 -11.83 6.74 -6.96
N ALA A 133 -12.74 5.78 -6.77
CA ALA A 133 -14.15 6.04 -6.49
C ALA A 133 -14.39 6.68 -5.11
N GLY A 134 -13.48 6.48 -4.15
CA GLY A 134 -13.51 7.11 -2.83
C GLY A 134 -13.06 8.56 -2.80
N VAL A 135 -12.51 9.10 -3.89
CA VAL A 135 -12.25 10.54 -4.05
C VAL A 135 -13.58 11.18 -4.44
N ALA A 136 -14.34 11.69 -3.46
CA ALA A 136 -15.47 12.56 -3.78
C ALA A 136 -14.96 13.79 -4.57
N PRO A 137 -15.60 14.20 -5.67
CA PRO A 137 -15.25 15.41 -6.40
C PRO A 137 -15.47 16.69 -5.57
#